data_AF-F6FIZ3-F1
#
_entry.id   AF-F6FIZ3-F1
#
_cell.length_a   1.000
_cell.length_b   1.000
_cell.length_c   1.000
_cell.angle_alpha   90.00
_cell.angle_beta   90.00
_cell.angle_gamma   90.00
#
_symmetry.space_group_name_H-M   'P 1'
#
loop_
_entity.id
_entity.type
_entity.pdbx_description
1 polymer ?
#
loop_
_entity_poly.entity_id
_entity_poly.type
_entity_poly.pdbx_seq_one_letter_code
_entity_poly.pdbx_strand_id
1 'polypeptide(L)'
;MSKTLATVAGITGAGAAGVGGYMISRKNGDLQPKETLRSKYLKAILENNDGLWNTKFEIFKSSHQPTHRKLVDAKSKHTTHINEAKALHQQGCKEIYDSPWEDSSHLKDFKTYCSKNVKDMFTQPNSWIVQEDTKTSGKWDQKLTDLKGHEEDKKGILNKGLKDIKDKLTTTDSWDEAKRNSLRDWCNGIGGEIFMGEEDITFANAKLYCVSQ
;
A
#
# COMPACT_ATOMS: atom_id res chain seq x y z
N MET A 1 -58.32 -43.41 -9.85
CA MET A 1 -58.85 -42.41 -8.90
C MET A 1 -58.35 -42.80 -7.52
N SER A 2 -57.37 -42.09 -6.97
CA SER A 2 -56.87 -42.37 -5.62
C SER A 2 -57.15 -41.15 -4.75
N LYS A 3 -57.93 -41.37 -3.69
CA LYS A 3 -58.18 -40.43 -2.60
C LYS A 3 -57.59 -41.03 -1.32
N THR A 4 -57.30 -40.10 -0.40
CA THR A 4 -57.02 -40.22 1.04
C THR A 4 -55.61 -40.58 1.49
N LEU A 5 -54.85 -39.51 1.78
CA LEU A 5 -54.30 -39.15 3.09
C LEU A 5 -54.32 -40.24 4.18
N ALA A 6 -53.13 -40.54 4.71
CA ALA A 6 -52.94 -40.98 6.09
C ALA A 6 -51.64 -40.39 6.63
N THR A 7 -51.79 -39.34 7.42
CA THR A 7 -50.77 -38.78 8.31
C THR A 7 -50.59 -39.74 9.48
N VAL A 8 -49.36 -40.21 9.72
CA VAL A 8 -48.98 -40.81 11.01
C VAL A 8 -47.79 -40.01 11.54
N ALA A 9 -48.06 -39.31 12.64
CA ALA A 9 -47.07 -38.67 13.47
C ALA A 9 -46.62 -39.66 14.56
N GLY A 10 -45.32 -39.61 14.89
CA GLY A 10 -44.77 -40.12 16.14
C GLY A 10 -43.66 -41.15 15.96
N ILE A 11 -42.42 -40.79 16.28
CA ILE A 11 -41.83 -41.05 17.60
C ILE A 11 -40.48 -40.34 17.67
N THR A 12 -40.36 -39.54 18.73
CA THR A 12 -39.13 -38.92 19.23
C THR A 12 -38.14 -39.98 19.71
N GLY A 13 -36.92 -39.96 19.17
CA GLY A 13 -35.77 -40.69 19.71
C GLY A 13 -34.55 -39.77 19.76
N ALA A 14 -34.07 -39.48 20.96
CA ALA A 14 -32.93 -38.61 21.24
C ALA A 14 -31.60 -39.39 21.20
N GLY A 15 -30.54 -38.73 20.73
CA GLY A 15 -29.13 -39.17 20.79
C GLY A 15 -28.58 -39.55 19.41
N ALA A 16 -27.46 -39.03 18.90
CA ALA A 16 -26.37 -38.30 19.50
C ALA A 16 -25.80 -37.25 18.51
N ALA A 17 -25.30 -36.15 19.06
CA ALA A 17 -24.56 -35.13 18.33
C ALA A 17 -23.26 -35.70 17.76
N GLY A 18 -22.96 -35.36 16.51
CA GLY A 18 -21.70 -35.70 15.87
C GLY A 18 -21.54 -34.98 14.54
N VAL A 19 -20.79 -33.88 14.57
CA VAL A 19 -20.30 -33.10 13.43
C VAL A 19 -21.40 -32.36 12.65
N GLY A 20 -21.81 -31.21 13.20
CA GLY A 20 -22.51 -30.18 12.43
C GLY A 20 -21.58 -29.63 11.34
N GLY A 21 -21.61 -30.27 10.17
CA GLY A 21 -21.06 -29.72 8.95
C GLY A 21 -21.74 -28.39 8.68
N TYR A 22 -20.94 -27.34 8.54
CA TYR A 22 -21.36 -26.00 8.16
C TYR A 22 -21.88 -26.03 6.70
N MET A 23 -23.06 -26.59 6.46
CA MET A 23 -23.72 -26.51 5.17
C MET A 23 -24.40 -25.15 5.06
N ILE A 24 -23.61 -24.13 4.69
CA ILE A 24 -24.15 -22.87 4.19
C ILE A 24 -24.86 -23.19 2.87
N SER A 25 -26.18 -23.14 2.91
CA SER A 25 -27.02 -23.07 1.71
C SER A 25 -26.69 -21.78 0.94
N ARG A 26 -25.84 -21.87 -0.09
CA ARG A 26 -25.68 -20.81 -1.08
C ARG A 26 -26.65 -21.04 -2.24
N LYS A 27 -27.85 -20.51 -2.11
CA LYS A 27 -28.78 -20.35 -3.24
C LYS A 27 -28.54 -18.98 -3.89
N ASN A 28 -28.08 -19.02 -5.13
CA ASN A 28 -28.30 -18.07 -6.22
C ASN A 28 -27.67 -16.65 -6.08
N GLY A 29 -26.65 -16.41 -6.92
CA GLY A 29 -26.28 -15.08 -7.42
C GLY A 29 -25.14 -14.39 -6.67
N ASP A 30 -23.92 -14.56 -7.19
CA ASP A 30 -22.78 -13.65 -7.01
C ASP A 30 -22.35 -13.32 -5.55
N LEU A 31 -21.66 -14.27 -4.91
CA LEU A 31 -20.89 -14.02 -3.69
C LEU A 31 -19.42 -14.37 -3.95
N GLN A 32 -18.82 -13.78 -4.98
CA GLN A 32 -17.39 -13.51 -4.91
C GLN A 32 -17.19 -12.56 -3.72
N PRO A 33 -16.35 -12.89 -2.72
CA PRO A 33 -16.00 -11.92 -1.69
C PRO A 33 -15.50 -10.66 -2.39
N LYS A 34 -16.15 -9.51 -2.17
CA LYS A 34 -15.67 -8.25 -2.73
C LYS A 34 -14.22 -8.06 -2.30
N GLU A 35 -13.32 -7.86 -3.27
CA GLU A 35 -11.91 -7.59 -2.99
C GLU A 35 -11.82 -6.36 -2.08
N THR A 36 -11.11 -6.48 -0.96
CA THR A 36 -10.90 -5.38 -0.02
C THR A 36 -9.55 -4.73 -0.25
N LEU A 37 -9.32 -3.55 0.33
CA LEU A 37 -8.00 -2.94 0.35
C LEU A 37 -6.94 -3.88 0.96
N ARG A 38 -7.31 -4.65 1.98
CA ARG A 38 -6.44 -5.67 2.61
C ARG A 38 -6.04 -6.76 1.64
N SER A 39 -7.00 -7.37 0.94
CA SER A 39 -6.70 -8.46 0.02
C SER A 39 -5.91 -7.96 -1.18
N LYS A 40 -6.21 -6.74 -1.66
CA LYS A 40 -5.51 -6.13 -2.80
C LYS A 40 -4.07 -5.79 -2.50
N TYR A 41 -3.83 -5.20 -1.33
CA TYR A 41 -2.54 -4.61 -0.95
C TYR A 41 -1.95 -5.27 0.27
N LEU A 42 -1.95 -6.61 0.29
CA LEU A 42 -1.51 -7.40 1.43
C LEU A 42 -0.13 -6.99 1.95
N LYS A 43 0.80 -6.65 1.05
CA LYS A 43 2.17 -6.23 1.37
C LYS A 43 2.26 -4.82 1.97
N ALA A 44 1.24 -3.99 1.76
CA ALA A 44 1.21 -2.60 2.21
C ALA A 44 0.58 -2.42 3.60
N ILE A 45 0.01 -3.48 4.19
CA ILE A 45 -0.71 -3.38 5.47
C ILE A 45 0.28 -3.14 6.63
N LEU A 46 -0.09 -2.22 7.51
CA LEU A 46 0.64 -1.95 8.75
C LEU A 46 0.16 -2.90 9.85
N GLU A 47 1.09 -3.63 10.45
CA GLU A 47 0.80 -4.50 11.61
C GLU A 47 0.67 -3.66 12.88
N ASN A 48 0.03 -4.19 13.93
CA ASN A 48 -0.28 -3.41 15.14
C ASN A 48 0.94 -2.78 15.82
N ASN A 49 2.08 -3.48 15.79
CA ASN A 49 3.35 -3.11 16.38
C ASN A 49 4.33 -2.52 15.37
N ASP A 50 3.88 -2.18 14.16
CA ASP A 50 4.72 -1.61 13.12
C ASP A 50 5.23 -0.22 13.56
N GLY A 51 6.55 -0.03 13.53
CA GLY A 51 7.20 1.23 13.90
C GLY A 51 6.78 2.41 13.01
N LEU A 52 6.27 2.13 11.81
CA LEU A 52 5.77 3.12 10.88
C LEU A 52 4.50 3.84 11.37
N TRP A 53 3.75 3.28 12.34
CA TRP A 53 2.55 3.95 12.84
C TRP A 53 2.79 5.38 13.33
N ASN A 54 3.94 5.64 13.96
CA ASN A 54 4.28 6.99 14.40
C ASN A 54 4.54 7.90 13.19
N THR A 55 5.35 7.46 12.23
CA THR A 55 5.61 8.21 10.98
C THR A 55 4.32 8.50 10.22
N LYS A 56 3.44 7.52 10.11
CA LYS A 56 2.14 7.63 9.45
C LYS A 56 1.21 8.57 10.18
N PHE A 57 1.22 8.54 11.51
CA PHE A 57 0.46 9.49 12.31
C PHE A 57 0.98 10.94 12.11
N GLU A 58 2.30 11.14 11.98
CA GLU A 58 2.86 12.46 11.67
C GLU A 58 2.36 13.00 10.32
N ILE A 59 2.35 12.15 9.28
CA ILE A 59 1.77 12.48 7.96
C ILE A 59 0.27 12.76 8.09
N PHE A 60 -0.45 11.91 8.82
CA PHE A 60 -1.89 12.03 9.02
C PHE A 60 -2.30 13.40 9.56
N LYS A 61 -1.57 13.96 10.53
CA LYS A 61 -1.87 15.27 11.13
C LYS A 61 -1.94 16.41 10.10
N SER A 62 -0.98 16.48 9.19
CA SER A 62 -0.87 17.55 8.19
C SER A 62 -1.51 17.21 6.83
N SER A 63 -1.98 15.98 6.64
CA SER A 63 -2.63 15.53 5.41
C SER A 63 -4.02 16.16 5.18
N HIS A 64 -4.69 15.77 4.10
CA HIS A 64 -6.07 16.16 3.80
C HIS A 64 -7.08 15.72 4.89
N GLN A 65 -8.30 16.24 4.80
CA GLN A 65 -9.38 15.82 5.68
C GLN A 65 -9.82 14.39 5.34
N PRO A 66 -9.80 13.46 6.30
CA PRO A 66 -10.20 12.07 6.07
C PRO A 66 -11.68 11.95 5.77
N THR A 67 -12.03 10.88 5.07
CA THR A 67 -13.42 10.49 4.77
C THR A 67 -14.00 9.54 5.82
N HIS A 68 -13.14 8.76 6.48
CA HIS A 68 -13.56 7.79 7.49
C HIS A 68 -13.81 8.44 8.86
N ARG A 69 -14.96 8.15 9.49
CA ARG A 69 -15.41 8.83 10.73
C ARG A 69 -14.39 8.77 11.88
N LYS A 70 -13.78 7.60 12.14
CA LYS A 70 -12.76 7.49 13.21
C LYS A 70 -11.51 8.32 12.93
N LEU A 71 -11.16 8.49 11.66
CA LEU A 71 -10.04 9.32 11.29
C LEU A 71 -10.42 10.81 11.43
N VAL A 72 -11.65 11.21 11.12
CA VAL A 72 -12.15 12.55 11.44
C VAL A 72 -12.03 12.83 12.94
N ASP A 73 -12.48 11.89 13.78
CA ASP A 73 -12.36 12.01 15.24
C ASP A 73 -10.89 12.08 15.69
N ALA A 74 -10.02 11.24 15.13
CA ALA A 74 -8.58 11.29 15.40
C ALA A 74 -7.97 12.65 15.05
N LYS A 75 -8.36 13.23 13.90
CA LYS A 75 -7.88 14.53 13.43
C LYS A 75 -8.30 15.64 14.39
N SER A 76 -9.50 15.59 14.95
CA SER A 76 -9.97 16.58 15.92
C SER A 76 -9.21 16.54 17.26
N LYS A 77 -8.60 15.40 17.61
CA LYS A 77 -7.97 15.15 18.92
C LYS A 77 -6.45 15.19 18.91
N HIS A 78 -5.82 15.32 17.74
CA HIS A 78 -4.37 15.14 17.61
C HIS A 78 -3.52 16.16 18.39
N THR A 79 -4.09 17.31 18.77
CA THR A 79 -3.40 18.36 19.54
C THR A 79 -3.62 18.26 21.05
N THR A 80 -4.78 17.79 21.50
CA THR A 80 -5.16 17.79 22.93
C THR A 80 -5.17 16.40 23.57
N HIS A 81 -5.41 15.33 22.79
CA HIS A 81 -5.52 13.95 23.27
C HIS A 81 -4.72 13.00 22.37
N ILE A 82 -3.41 13.23 22.28
CA ILE A 82 -2.51 12.58 21.33
C ILE A 82 -2.60 11.04 21.33
N ASN A 83 -2.67 10.41 22.50
CA ASN A 83 -2.72 8.95 22.61
C ASN A 83 -4.05 8.39 22.10
N GLU A 84 -5.16 9.07 22.40
CA GLU A 84 -6.48 8.70 21.88
C GLU A 84 -6.53 8.90 20.35
N ALA A 85 -5.97 10.00 19.85
CA ALA A 85 -5.88 10.27 18.42
C ALA A 85 -5.07 9.18 17.68
N LYS A 86 -3.96 8.73 18.25
CA LYS A 86 -3.16 7.61 17.70
C LYS A 86 -3.96 6.31 17.65
N ALA A 87 -4.68 5.98 18.72
CA ALA A 87 -5.52 4.78 18.77
C ALA A 87 -6.65 4.83 17.73
N LEU A 88 -7.34 5.98 17.61
CA LEU A 88 -8.39 6.21 16.63
C LEU A 88 -7.86 6.19 15.19
N HIS A 89 -6.66 6.72 14.94
CA HIS A 89 -5.99 6.64 13.64
C HIS A 89 -5.76 5.18 13.23
N GLN A 90 -5.15 4.38 14.11
CA GLN A 90 -4.92 2.95 13.87
C GLN A 90 -6.24 2.19 13.64
N GLN A 91 -7.25 2.44 14.46
CA GLN A 91 -8.55 1.78 14.31
C GLN A 91 -9.23 2.17 13.00
N GLY A 92 -9.23 3.46 12.64
CA GLY A 92 -9.79 3.92 11.38
C GLY A 92 -9.09 3.32 10.18
N CYS A 93 -7.76 3.22 10.21
CA CYS A 93 -7.01 2.55 9.14
C CYS A 93 -7.35 1.05 9.02
N LYS A 94 -7.53 0.34 10.14
CA LYS A 94 -7.94 -1.07 10.11
C LYS A 94 -9.32 -1.26 9.48
N GLU A 95 -10.27 -0.39 9.81
CA GLU A 95 -11.61 -0.40 9.20
C GLU A 95 -11.54 -0.09 7.71
N ILE A 96 -10.66 0.82 7.29
CA ILE A 96 -10.38 1.08 5.87
C ILE A 96 -9.83 -0.17 5.17
N TYR A 97 -8.93 -0.94 5.78
CA TYR A 97 -8.37 -2.15 5.16
C TYR A 97 -9.45 -3.16 4.77
N ASP A 98 -10.50 -3.26 5.59
CA ASP A 98 -11.59 -4.21 5.40
C ASP A 98 -12.71 -3.63 4.51
N SER A 99 -12.56 -2.38 4.06
CA SER A 99 -13.49 -1.77 3.09
C SER A 99 -13.26 -2.30 1.66
N PRO A 100 -14.29 -2.29 0.80
CA PRO A 100 -14.14 -2.65 -0.61
C PRO A 100 -13.05 -1.82 -1.29
N TRP A 101 -12.25 -2.48 -2.14
CA TRP A 101 -11.22 -1.83 -2.96
C TRP A 101 -11.84 -1.00 -4.09
N GLU A 102 -12.78 -1.59 -4.82
CA GLU A 102 -13.46 -0.92 -5.94
C GLU A 102 -14.27 0.28 -5.45
N ASP A 103 -14.10 1.42 -6.12
CA ASP A 103 -14.74 2.70 -5.81
C ASP A 103 -14.59 3.16 -4.35
N SER A 104 -13.52 2.71 -3.68
CA SER A 104 -13.25 3.09 -2.29
C SER A 104 -12.99 4.58 -2.18
N SER A 105 -13.92 5.29 -1.53
CA SER A 105 -13.70 6.69 -1.10
C SER A 105 -12.51 6.83 -0.15
N HIS A 106 -12.07 5.70 0.43
CA HIS A 106 -10.95 5.63 1.36
C HIS A 106 -9.61 5.38 0.70
N LEU A 107 -9.51 5.20 -0.63
CA LEU A 107 -8.22 4.90 -1.28
C LEU A 107 -7.17 6.01 -1.03
N LYS A 108 -7.59 7.27 -1.04
CA LYS A 108 -6.69 8.38 -0.75
C LYS A 108 -6.17 8.34 0.70
N ASP A 109 -7.06 8.06 1.64
CA ASP A 109 -6.73 7.88 3.06
C ASP A 109 -5.78 6.68 3.23
N PHE A 110 -6.10 5.57 2.56
CA PHE A 110 -5.31 4.36 2.51
C PHE A 110 -3.87 4.63 2.10
N LYS A 111 -3.68 5.16 0.88
CA LYS A 111 -2.38 5.45 0.28
C LYS A 111 -1.52 6.41 1.10
N THR A 112 -2.15 7.43 1.70
CA THR A 112 -1.40 8.54 2.31
C THR A 112 -0.84 8.17 3.67
N TYR A 113 -1.63 7.55 4.54
CA TYR A 113 -1.23 7.34 5.94
C TYR A 113 -1.73 6.03 6.55
N CYS A 114 -2.51 5.20 5.85
CA CYS A 114 -2.87 3.88 6.36
C CYS A 114 -2.06 2.74 5.72
N SER A 115 -1.26 2.97 4.69
CA SER A 115 -0.46 1.90 4.07
C SER A 115 1.03 2.22 4.09
N LYS A 116 1.85 1.17 3.96
CA LYS A 116 3.25 1.28 3.58
C LYS A 116 3.30 1.82 2.16
N ASN A 117 4.15 2.81 1.94
CA ASN A 117 4.52 3.27 0.62
C ASN A 117 5.90 2.71 0.25
N VAL A 118 6.28 2.86 -1.02
CA VAL A 118 7.56 2.37 -1.54
C VAL A 118 8.74 2.88 -0.71
N LYS A 119 8.72 4.16 -0.30
CA LYS A 119 9.82 4.76 0.47
C LYS A 119 9.95 4.18 1.88
N ASP A 120 8.85 3.81 2.53
CA ASP A 120 8.85 3.28 3.90
C ASP A 120 9.65 1.97 4.03
N MET A 121 9.83 1.25 2.92
CA MET A 121 10.54 -0.03 2.86
C MET A 121 12.07 0.13 2.80
N PHE A 122 12.58 1.36 2.63
CA PHE A 122 14.00 1.63 2.51
C PHE A 122 14.55 2.25 3.79
N THR A 123 14.89 1.38 4.73
CA THR A 123 15.65 1.72 5.95
C THR A 123 17.13 1.41 5.78
N GLN A 124 17.96 1.89 6.72
CA GLN A 124 19.40 1.63 6.76
C GLN A 124 19.73 0.15 6.50
N PRO A 125 20.76 -0.17 5.69
CA PRO A 125 21.75 0.75 5.11
C PRO A 125 21.27 1.51 3.86
N ASN A 126 20.22 1.03 3.18
CA ASN A 126 19.70 1.65 1.96
C ASN A 126 18.71 2.76 2.32
N SER A 127 19.22 3.98 2.46
CA SER A 127 18.40 5.14 2.82
C SER A 127 17.88 5.83 1.57
N TRP A 128 16.58 6.17 1.55
CA TRP A 128 16.00 6.98 0.50
C TRP A 128 16.76 8.31 0.33
N ILE A 129 17.10 8.68 -0.90
CA ILE A 129 17.80 9.93 -1.17
C ILE A 129 16.81 11.08 -0.96
N VAL A 130 17.04 11.85 0.10
CA VAL A 130 16.21 13.02 0.49
C VAL A 130 16.87 14.36 0.17
N GLN A 131 18.12 14.33 -0.32
CA GLN A 131 18.92 15.52 -0.52
C GLN A 131 18.45 16.30 -1.76
N GLU A 132 18.36 17.61 -1.61
CA GLU A 132 18.11 18.53 -2.72
C GLU A 132 19.22 18.47 -3.75
N ASP A 133 18.90 18.95 -4.95
CA ASP A 133 19.84 19.04 -6.07
C ASP A 133 20.93 20.07 -5.77
N THR A 134 21.95 19.63 -5.06
CA THR A 134 23.20 20.34 -4.95
C THR A 134 24.28 19.46 -5.55
N LYS A 135 25.02 19.99 -6.53
CA LYS A 135 26.23 19.36 -7.10
C LYS A 135 27.17 18.82 -6.02
N THR A 136 27.15 19.42 -4.83
CA THR A 136 27.94 19.08 -3.66
C THR A 136 27.65 17.69 -3.09
N SER A 137 26.45 17.14 -3.28
CA SER A 137 26.09 15.81 -2.75
C SER A 137 26.54 14.65 -3.64
N GLY A 138 26.63 14.85 -4.97
CA GLY A 138 27.03 13.85 -5.96
C GLY A 138 26.13 12.59 -6.07
N LYS A 139 25.13 12.42 -5.19
CA LYS A 139 24.34 11.19 -5.12
C LYS A 139 23.48 10.98 -6.37
N TRP A 140 22.82 12.04 -6.84
CA TRP A 140 21.99 11.98 -8.04
C TRP A 140 22.82 11.76 -9.32
N ASP A 141 24.04 12.29 -9.36
CA ASP A 141 24.98 12.08 -10.47
C ASP A 141 25.38 10.61 -10.60
N GLN A 142 25.67 9.95 -9.46
CA GLN A 142 25.93 8.51 -9.44
C GLN A 142 24.71 7.73 -9.95
N LYS A 143 23.51 8.07 -9.48
CA LYS A 143 22.29 7.36 -9.92
C LYS A 143 21.94 7.57 -11.39
N LEU A 144 22.18 8.76 -11.93
CA LEU A 144 22.08 9.03 -13.36
C LEU A 144 23.11 8.23 -14.17
N THR A 145 24.34 8.10 -13.65
CA THR A 145 25.38 7.26 -14.24
C THR A 145 24.94 5.79 -14.26
N ASP A 146 24.43 5.29 -13.14
CA ASP A 146 23.94 3.91 -13.00
C ASP A 146 22.72 3.63 -13.90
N LEU A 147 21.85 4.62 -14.11
CA LEU A 147 20.66 4.53 -14.96
C LEU A 147 21.03 4.54 -16.44
N LYS A 148 21.95 5.42 -16.84
CA LYS A 148 22.48 5.46 -18.21
C LYS A 148 23.13 4.12 -18.58
N GLY A 149 23.92 3.55 -17.67
CA GLY A 149 24.52 2.23 -17.78
C GLY A 149 23.59 1.07 -17.37
N HIS A 150 22.27 1.24 -17.41
CA HIS A 150 21.35 0.16 -17.07
C HIS A 150 21.34 -0.92 -18.14
N GLU A 151 21.56 -2.16 -17.71
CA GLU A 151 21.58 -3.37 -18.52
C GLU A 151 20.43 -4.27 -18.07
N GLU A 152 19.39 -4.43 -18.89
CA GLU A 152 18.14 -5.10 -18.49
C GLU A 152 18.34 -6.59 -18.19
N ASP A 153 19.31 -7.23 -18.84
CA ASP A 153 19.71 -8.62 -18.62
C ASP A 153 20.30 -8.85 -17.21
N LYS A 154 20.90 -7.83 -16.60
CA LYS A 154 21.52 -7.93 -15.26
C LYS A 154 20.68 -7.30 -14.15
N LYS A 155 19.98 -6.22 -14.45
CA LYS A 155 19.29 -5.36 -13.46
C LYS A 155 17.76 -5.40 -13.59
N GLY A 156 17.23 -6.19 -14.53
CA GLY A 156 15.81 -6.29 -14.82
C GLY A 156 15.30 -5.15 -15.71
N ILE A 157 14.03 -5.23 -16.10
CA ILE A 157 13.42 -4.22 -16.97
C ILE A 157 13.22 -2.88 -16.24
N LEU A 158 13.33 -1.77 -16.97
CA LEU A 158 12.95 -0.45 -16.47
C LEU A 158 11.45 -0.24 -16.62
N ASN A 159 10.84 0.37 -15.61
CA ASN A 159 9.50 0.91 -15.76
C ASN A 159 9.53 2.08 -16.77
N LYS A 160 8.35 2.41 -17.30
CA LYS A 160 8.22 3.44 -18.35
C LYS A 160 8.85 4.77 -17.93
N GLY A 161 8.64 5.23 -16.70
CA GLY A 161 9.17 6.52 -16.25
C GLY A 161 10.70 6.58 -16.26
N LEU A 162 11.38 5.53 -15.79
CA LEU A 162 12.84 5.48 -15.84
C LEU A 162 13.38 5.26 -17.25
N LYS A 163 12.67 4.48 -18.07
CA LYS A 163 13.03 4.32 -19.48
C LYS A 163 13.00 5.66 -20.20
N ASP A 164 11.94 6.44 -20.01
CA ASP A 164 11.79 7.77 -20.58
C ASP A 164 12.88 8.75 -20.10
N ILE A 165 13.35 8.60 -18.85
CA ILE A 165 14.49 9.38 -18.33
C ILE A 165 15.79 8.91 -18.99
N LYS A 166 16.06 7.60 -18.98
CA LYS A 166 17.28 6.99 -19.56
C LYS A 166 17.44 7.37 -21.04
N ASP A 167 16.37 7.32 -21.82
CA ASP A 167 16.37 7.63 -23.25
C ASP A 167 16.71 9.10 -23.54
N LYS A 168 16.52 10.00 -22.57
CA LYS A 168 16.91 11.41 -22.64
C LYS A 168 18.33 11.67 -22.16
N LEU A 169 19.02 10.68 -21.59
CA LEU A 169 20.40 10.82 -21.15
C LEU A 169 21.35 10.71 -22.35
N THR A 170 21.82 11.85 -22.84
CA THR A 170 22.80 11.95 -23.94
C THR A 170 24.21 11.52 -23.49
N THR A 171 25.06 11.14 -24.44
CA THR A 171 26.44 10.69 -24.19
C THR A 171 27.40 11.80 -23.80
N THR A 172 27.10 13.06 -24.15
CA THR A 172 28.04 14.19 -24.15
C THR A 172 27.99 15.11 -22.92
N ASP A 173 27.01 14.97 -22.05
CA ASP A 173 26.71 16.04 -21.10
C ASP A 173 27.11 15.70 -19.66
N SER A 174 27.65 16.69 -18.96
CA SER A 174 27.64 16.75 -17.51
C SER A 174 26.22 16.53 -16.98
N TRP A 175 26.08 15.90 -15.81
CA TRP A 175 24.82 15.85 -15.09
C TRP A 175 24.40 17.28 -14.73
N ASP A 176 23.45 17.83 -15.49
CA ASP A 176 22.85 19.12 -15.21
C ASP A 176 21.69 18.98 -14.21
N GLU A 177 21.20 20.12 -13.74
CA GLU A 177 20.12 20.19 -12.76
C GLU A 177 18.82 19.58 -13.30
N ALA A 178 18.51 19.77 -14.59
CA ALA A 178 17.29 19.23 -15.18
C ALA A 178 17.29 17.69 -15.18
N LYS A 179 18.43 17.06 -15.50
CA LYS A 179 18.60 15.61 -15.45
C LYS A 179 18.46 15.09 -14.02
N ARG A 180 19.10 15.73 -13.04
CA ARG A 180 18.99 15.36 -11.62
C ARG A 180 17.56 15.49 -11.10
N ASN A 181 16.92 16.62 -11.40
CA ASN A 181 15.52 16.87 -11.05
C ASN A 181 14.60 15.81 -11.67
N SER A 182 14.81 15.40 -12.92
CA SER A 182 13.96 14.38 -13.56
C SER A 182 13.97 13.03 -12.81
N LEU A 183 15.14 12.56 -12.38
CA LEU A 183 15.26 11.32 -11.62
C LEU A 183 14.73 11.48 -10.19
N ARG A 184 15.05 12.60 -9.54
CA ARG A 184 14.55 12.92 -8.21
C ARG A 184 13.04 12.97 -8.18
N ASP A 185 12.42 13.65 -9.14
CA ASP A 185 10.97 13.83 -9.18
C ASP A 185 10.26 12.51 -9.49
N TRP A 186 10.85 11.66 -10.34
CA TRP A 186 10.39 10.29 -10.51
C TRP A 186 10.45 9.50 -9.20
N CYS A 187 11.58 9.54 -8.49
CA CYS A 187 11.71 8.93 -7.17
C CYS A 187 10.65 9.47 -6.20
N ASN A 188 10.51 10.78 -6.07
CA ASN A 188 9.53 11.39 -5.17
C ASN A 188 8.09 10.96 -5.49
N GLY A 189 7.75 10.85 -6.79
CA GLY A 189 6.47 10.33 -7.23
C GLY A 189 6.25 8.89 -6.77
N ILE A 190 7.17 7.98 -7.12
CA ILE A 190 7.01 6.56 -6.78
C ILE A 190 7.14 6.28 -5.28
N GLY A 191 7.90 7.08 -4.54
CA GLY A 191 8.10 6.92 -3.10
C GLY A 191 6.80 7.08 -2.31
N GLY A 192 5.83 7.82 -2.84
CA GLY A 192 4.49 7.99 -2.27
C GLY A 192 3.46 6.95 -2.74
N GLU A 193 3.82 6.05 -3.65
CA GLU A 193 2.94 4.99 -4.14
C GLU A 193 2.82 3.85 -3.13
N ILE A 194 1.68 3.15 -3.16
CA ILE A 194 1.41 2.00 -2.28
C ILE A 194 2.45 0.91 -2.57
N PHE A 195 3.05 0.34 -1.52
CA PHE A 195 4.01 -0.73 -1.67
C PHE A 195 3.32 -2.03 -2.12
N MET A 196 3.62 -2.47 -3.34
CA MET A 196 3.00 -3.66 -3.95
C MET A 196 3.69 -4.98 -3.62
N GLY A 197 4.91 -4.94 -3.08
CA GLY A 197 5.75 -6.12 -2.88
C GLY A 197 7.16 -5.90 -3.44
N GLU A 198 8.09 -6.79 -3.09
CA GLU A 198 9.48 -6.68 -3.57
C GLU A 198 9.63 -7.13 -5.03
N GLU A 199 8.70 -7.95 -5.49
CA GLU A 199 8.55 -8.44 -6.85
C GLU A 199 8.05 -7.36 -7.83
N ASP A 200 7.56 -6.23 -7.32
CA ASP A 200 7.07 -5.14 -8.14
C ASP A 200 8.24 -4.42 -8.83
N ILE A 201 8.09 -4.22 -10.15
CA ILE A 201 9.11 -3.57 -10.98
C ILE A 201 9.44 -2.15 -10.48
N THR A 202 8.44 -1.40 -10.01
CA THR A 202 8.65 -0.04 -9.51
C THR A 202 9.46 -0.06 -8.23
N PHE A 203 9.19 -1.01 -7.32
CA PHE A 203 10.00 -1.21 -6.13
C PHE A 203 11.44 -1.62 -6.47
N ALA A 204 11.62 -2.60 -7.35
CA ALA A 204 12.94 -3.08 -7.77
C ALA A 204 13.76 -1.94 -8.41
N ASN A 205 13.13 -1.13 -9.25
CA ASN A 205 13.73 0.06 -9.84
C ASN A 205 14.05 1.15 -8.79
N ALA A 206 13.15 1.39 -7.82
CA ALA A 206 13.39 2.33 -6.72
C ALA A 206 14.62 1.96 -5.90
N LYS A 207 14.79 0.66 -5.63
CA LYS A 207 15.95 0.10 -4.92
C LYS A 207 17.27 0.37 -5.63
N LEU A 208 17.26 0.47 -6.96
CA LEU A 208 18.47 0.78 -7.73
C LEU A 208 18.75 2.29 -7.74
N TYR A 209 17.71 3.11 -7.90
CA TYR A 209 17.87 4.50 -8.33
C TYR A 209 17.48 5.58 -7.32
N CYS A 210 16.75 5.23 -6.26
CA CYS A 210 16.23 6.20 -5.29
C CYS A 210 16.86 6.12 -3.90
N VAL A 211 17.81 5.20 -3.69
CA VAL A 211 18.45 5.00 -2.38
C VAL A 211 19.96 5.21 -2.45
N SER A 212 20.54 5.76 -1.37
CA SER A 212 21.97 5.74 -1.14
C SER A 212 22.36 4.54 -0.28
N GLN A 213 23.43 3.87 -0.70
CA GLN A 213 24.18 2.89 0.07
C GLN A 213 25.23 3.58 0.92
#